data_AF-A0A661ME85-F1
#
_entry.id   AF-A0A661ME85-F1
#
_cell.length_a   1.000
_cell.length_b   1.000
_cell.length_c   1.000
_cell.angle_alpha   90.00
_cell.angle_beta   90.00
_cell.angle_gamma   90.00
#
_symmetry.space_group_name_H-M   'P 1'
#
loop_
_entity.id
_entity.type
_entity.pdbx_description
1 polymer ?
#
loop_
_entity_poly.entity_id
_entity_poly.type
_entity_poly.pdbx_seq_one_letter_code
_entity_poly.pdbx_strand_id
1 'polypeptide(L)'
;GMTFGPKKVIIVAGMNKVRPDLHSALARIKEVAGPMRAKSLGMATPCAQTGFCTDCNSPQRICRITTILHRKPMLTDVSVVLINEELGF
;
A
#
# COMPACT_ATOMS: atom_id res chain seq x y z
N GLY A 1 -1.14 5.67 -12.77
CA GLY A 1 0.04 6.26 -12.09
C GLY A 1 -0.42 7.38 -11.20
N MET A 2 0.08 7.46 -9.96
CA MET A 2 -0.32 8.47 -8.96
C MET A 2 0.57 9.73 -8.95
N THR A 3 1.80 9.62 -9.47
CA THR A 3 2.81 10.69 -9.42
C THR A 3 2.78 11.56 -10.67
N PHE A 4 2.68 10.94 -11.85
CA PHE A 4 2.66 11.59 -13.15
C PHE A 4 1.44 11.13 -13.94
N GLY A 5 0.72 12.08 -14.55
CA GLY A 5 -0.42 11.83 -15.43
C GLY A 5 -1.65 12.65 -15.06
N PRO A 6 -2.31 12.39 -13.91
CA PRO A 6 -3.48 13.14 -13.51
C PRO A 6 -3.13 14.58 -13.09
N LYS A 7 -3.97 15.56 -13.44
CA LYS A 7 -3.82 16.95 -12.93
C LYS A 7 -4.09 17.06 -11.43
N LYS A 8 -4.99 16.22 -10.91
CA LYS A 8 -5.40 16.18 -9.51
C LYS A 8 -5.55 14.74 -9.02
N VAL A 9 -5.03 14.46 -7.84
CA VAL A 9 -5.10 13.15 -7.16
C VAL A 9 -5.58 13.37 -5.73
N ILE A 10 -6.63 12.64 -5.35
CA ILE A 10 -7.14 12.63 -3.97
C ILE A 10 -6.92 11.23 -3.42
N ILE A 11 -6.08 11.12 -2.39
CA ILE A 11 -5.81 9.88 -1.68
C ILE A 11 -6.72 9.84 -0.46
N VAL A 12 -7.62 8.87 -0.42
CA VAL A 12 -8.52 8.65 0.73
C VAL A 12 -8.06 7.40 1.46
N ALA A 13 -7.79 7.53 2.76
CA ALA A 13 -7.28 6.42 3.57
C ALA A 13 -7.86 6.45 4.99
N GLY A 14 -8.12 5.27 5.55
CA GLY A 14 -8.48 5.12 6.97
C GLY A 14 -7.27 5.32 7.89
N MET A 15 -7.53 5.75 9.12
CA MET A 15 -6.52 5.96 10.17
C MET A 15 -5.75 4.67 10.51
N ASN A 16 -6.32 3.50 10.24
CA ASN A 16 -5.65 2.21 10.38
C ASN A 16 -4.37 2.06 9.53
N LYS A 17 -4.11 2.96 8.57
CA LYS A 17 -2.90 2.99 7.74
C LYS A 17 -1.79 3.90 8.26
N VAL A 18 -2.07 4.78 9.23
CA VAL A 18 -1.08 5.69 9.80
C VAL A 18 -0.16 4.94 10.76
N ARG A 19 1.14 5.21 10.67
CA ARG A 19 2.19 4.60 11.49
C ARG A 19 3.19 5.67 11.94
N PRO A 20 3.86 5.47 13.09
CA PRO A 20 4.74 6.48 13.67
C PRO A 20 5.99 6.77 12.83
N ASP A 21 6.43 5.81 12.00
CA ASP A 21 7.66 5.91 11.23
C ASP A 21 7.61 5.09 9.93
N LEU A 22 8.60 5.29 9.06
CA LEU A 22 8.68 4.62 7.77
C LEU A 22 8.90 3.11 7.90
N HIS A 23 9.66 2.65 8.89
CA HIS A 23 9.93 1.23 9.10
C HIS A 23 8.64 0.50 9.51
N SER A 24 7.91 1.03 10.50
CA SER A 24 6.61 0.47 10.91
C SER A 24 5.54 0.56 9.82
N ALA A 25 5.57 1.59 8.96
CA ALA A 25 4.73 1.67 7.76
C ALA A 25 5.03 0.56 6.75
N LEU A 26 6.31 0.30 6.46
CA LEU A 26 6.74 -0.77 5.56
C LEU A 26 6.47 -2.16 6.14
N ALA A 27 6.67 -2.36 7.45
CA ALA A 27 6.35 -3.59 8.16
C ALA A 27 4.85 -3.91 8.03
N ARG A 28 3.97 -2.95 8.28
CA ARG A 28 2.51 -3.09 8.10
C ARG A 28 2.14 -3.56 6.69
N ILE A 29 2.83 -3.07 5.65
CA ILE A 29 2.57 -3.52 4.26
C ILE A 29 2.92 -5.00 4.10
N LYS A 30 4.05 -5.45 4.67
CA LYS A 30 4.51 -6.83 4.58
C LYS A 30 3.70 -7.80 5.46
N GLU A 31 3.28 -7.35 6.63
CA GLU A 31 2.68 -8.22 7.65
C GLU A 31 1.15 -8.24 7.58
N VAL A 32 0.52 -7.16 7.10
CA VAL A 32 -0.95 -7.00 7.12
C VAL A 32 -1.50 -6.83 5.71
N ALA A 33 -1.23 -5.68 5.08
CA ALA A 33 -1.93 -5.30 3.85
C ALA A 33 -1.63 -6.23 2.66
N GLY A 34 -0.35 -6.56 2.46
CA GLY A 34 0.11 -7.39 1.35
C GLY A 34 -0.46 -8.81 1.39
N PRO A 35 -0.26 -9.57 2.49
CA PRO A 35 -0.82 -10.91 2.64
C PRO A 35 -2.34 -10.94 2.54
N MET A 36 -3.05 -10.04 3.25
CA MET A 36 -4.51 -9.97 3.19
C MET A 36 -5.02 -9.66 1.79
N ARG A 37 -4.37 -8.73 1.08
CA ARG A 37 -4.75 -8.39 -0.30
C ARG A 37 -4.51 -9.56 -1.24
N ALA A 38 -3.33 -10.18 -1.19
CA ALA A 38 -2.98 -11.31 -2.04
C ALA A 38 -3.95 -12.49 -1.84
N LYS A 39 -4.30 -12.78 -0.59
CA LYS A 39 -5.32 -13.79 -0.25
C LYS A 39 -6.69 -13.42 -0.78
N SER A 40 -7.15 -12.18 -0.60
CA SER A 40 -8.46 -11.72 -1.10
C SER A 40 -8.59 -11.81 -2.63
N LEU A 41 -7.47 -11.75 -3.35
CA LEU A 41 -7.40 -11.83 -4.80
C LEU A 41 -7.18 -13.26 -5.32
N GLY A 42 -7.04 -14.26 -4.43
CA GLY A 42 -6.78 -15.65 -4.83
C GLY A 42 -5.41 -15.87 -5.49
N MET A 43 -4.41 -15.05 -5.15
CA MET A 43 -3.09 -15.11 -5.79
C MET A 43 -2.31 -16.35 -5.32
N ALA A 44 -1.64 -17.04 -6.25
CA ALA A 44 -0.71 -18.13 -5.98
C ALA A 44 0.66 -17.59 -5.50
N THR A 45 0.64 -16.89 -4.36
CA THR A 45 1.83 -16.32 -3.71
C THR A 45 2.01 -16.94 -2.32
N PRO A 46 3.25 -17.08 -1.82
CA PRO A 46 3.48 -17.64 -0.48
C PRO A 46 2.70 -16.89 0.60
N CYS A 47 2.68 -15.55 0.53
CA CYS A 47 1.97 -14.73 1.52
C CYS A 47 0.44 -14.89 1.50
N ALA A 48 -0.16 -15.25 0.36
CA ALA A 48 -1.59 -15.55 0.30
C ALA A 48 -1.93 -16.87 1.00
N GLN A 49 -1.00 -17.83 1.01
CA GLN A 49 -1.17 -19.16 1.61
C GLN A 49 -0.81 -19.16 3.10
N THR A 50 0.36 -18.62 3.45
CA THR A 50 0.90 -18.67 4.81
C THR A 50 0.43 -17.52 5.69
N GLY A 51 -0.03 -16.42 5.09
CA GLY A 51 -0.32 -15.17 5.81
C GLY A 51 0.93 -14.34 6.12
N PHE A 52 2.14 -14.83 5.82
CA PHE A 52 3.40 -14.14 6.12
C PHE A 52 4.15 -13.77 4.84
N CYS A 53 4.66 -12.54 4.76
CA CYS A 53 5.49 -12.11 3.64
C CYS A 53 6.89 -12.71 3.74
N THR A 54 7.31 -13.39 2.68
CA THR A 54 8.65 -13.99 2.53
C THR A 54 9.53 -13.25 1.52
N ASP A 55 9.14 -12.01 1.17
CA ASP A 55 9.74 -11.21 0.07
C ASP A 55 9.93 -12.03 -1.23
N CYS A 56 8.84 -12.69 -1.64
CA CYS A 56 8.90 -13.66 -2.72
C CYS A 56 9.18 -13.03 -4.10
N ASN A 57 9.68 -13.85 -5.03
CA ASN A 57 9.77 -13.53 -6.45
C ASN A 57 8.73 -14.30 -7.29
N SER A 58 7.55 -14.58 -6.72
CA SER A 58 6.49 -15.30 -7.45
C SER A 58 6.07 -14.51 -8.70
N PRO A 59 5.81 -15.18 -9.84
CA PRO A 59 5.24 -14.53 -11.03
C PRO A 59 3.95 -13.74 -10.72
N GLN A 60 3.17 -14.20 -9.73
CA GLN A 60 1.93 -13.55 -9.29
C GLN A 60 2.14 -12.52 -8.16
N ARG A 61 3.37 -12.07 -7.90
CA ARG A 61 3.65 -11.01 -6.92
C ARG A 61 2.86 -9.73 -7.24
N ILE A 62 2.02 -9.29 -6.30
CA ILE A 62 1.23 -8.06 -6.41
C ILE A 62 1.97 -6.82 -5.88
N CYS A 63 2.86 -6.99 -4.89
CA CYS A 63 3.59 -5.90 -4.23
C CYS A 63 4.93 -5.59 -4.91
N ARG A 64 4.87 -5.14 -6.17
CA ARG A 64 6.07 -4.91 -7.01
C ARG A 64 6.67 -3.50 -6.90
N ILE A 65 5.88 -2.51 -6.49
CA ILE A 65 6.29 -1.11 -6.48
C ILE A 65 5.98 -0.52 -5.11
N THR A 66 6.95 0.18 -4.55
CA THR A 66 6.77 1.07 -3.39
C THR A 66 7.01 2.49 -3.85
N THR A 67 6.10 3.41 -3.50
CA THR A 67 6.23 4.83 -3.83
C THR A 67 6.23 5.65 -2.55
N ILE A 68 7.25 6.48 -2.37
CA ILE A 68 7.39 7.39 -1.23
C ILE A 68 7.34 8.82 -1.77
N LEU A 69 6.38 9.60 -1.28
CA LEU A 69 6.26 11.02 -1.60
C LEU A 69 6.99 11.84 -0.53
N HIS A 70 8.22 12.27 -0.81
CA HIS A 70 8.94 13.18 0.07
C HIS A 70 8.34 14.59 0.08
N ARG A 71 7.75 15.02 -1.04
CA ARG A 71 7.07 16.31 -1.22
C ARG A 71 5.92 16.15 -2.22
N LYS A 72 5.02 17.13 -2.25
CA LYS A 72 3.98 17.24 -3.28
C LYS A 72 4.65 17.35 -4.68
N PRO A 73 4.28 16.50 -5.66
CA PRO A 73 4.80 16.62 -7.03
C PRO A 73 4.48 17.98 -7.64
N MET A 74 5.40 18.55 -8.42
CA MET A 74 5.22 19.92 -8.96
C MET A 74 4.06 20.04 -9.93
N LEU A 75 3.81 19.00 -10.74
CA LEU A 75 2.82 19.03 -11.82
C LEU A 75 1.48 18.38 -11.47
N THR A 76 1.36 17.83 -10.26
CA THR A 76 0.17 17.08 -9.83
C THR A 76 -0.32 17.65 -8.51
N ASP A 77 -1.55 18.13 -8.47
CA ASP A 77 -2.18 18.53 -7.21
C ASP A 77 -2.58 17.29 -6.42
N VAL A 78 -1.91 17.04 -5.29
CA VAL A 78 -2.18 15.87 -4.43
C VAL A 78 -2.78 16.33 -3.11
N SER A 79 -3.92 15.76 -2.76
CA SER A 79 -4.57 15.92 -1.45
C SER A 79 -4.70 14.56 -0.76
N VAL A 80 -4.44 14.50 0.54
CA VAL A 80 -4.63 13.30 1.36
C VAL A 80 -5.75 13.58 2.35
N VAL A 81 -6.79 12.74 2.33
CA VAL A 81 -7.92 12.79 3.26
C VAL A 81 -7.85 11.55 4.15
N LEU A 82 -7.67 11.79 5.45
CA LEU A 82 -7.67 10.73 6.46
C LEU A 82 -9.07 10.63 7.07
N ILE A 83 -9.64 9.43 7.00
CA ILE A 83 -10.93 9.12 7.62
C ILE A 83 -10.64 8.43 8.96
N ASN A 84 -11.28 8.91 10.04
CA ASN A 84 -11.12 8.39 11.39
C ASN A 84 -11.81 7.03 11.61
N GLU A 85 -11.60 6.10 10.69
CA GLU A 85 -12.19 4.75 10.67
C GLU A 85 -11.18 3.73 10.13
N GLU A 86 -11.46 2.45 10.38
CA GLU A 86 -10.68 1.34 9.84
C GLU A 86 -11.20 0.93 8.46
N LEU A 87 -10.60 1.49 7.41
CA LEU A 87 -11.00 1.20 6.03
C LEU A 87 -10.03 0.23 5.36
N GLY A 88 -10.50 -0.91 4.86
CA GLY A 88 -9.65 -1.92 4.24
C GLY A 88 -8.56 -2.48 5.16
N PHE A 89 -7.50 -3.04 4.58
CA PHE A 89 -6.41 -3.72 5.28
C PHE A 89 -5.05 -3.06 5.04
#